data_AF-A0A382TTC9-F1
#
_entry.id   AF-A0A382TTC9-F1
#
_cell.length_a   1.000
_cell.length_b   1.000
_cell.length_c   1.000
_cell.angle_alpha   90.00
_cell.angle_beta   90.00
_cell.angle_gamma   90.00
#
_symmetry.space_group_name_H-M   'P 1'
#
loop_
_entity.id
_entity.type
_entity.pdbx_description
1 polymer ?
#
loop_
_entity_poly.entity_id
_entity_poly.type
_entity_poly.pdbx_seq_one_letter_code
_entity_poly.pdbx_strand_id
1 'polypeptide(L)'
;LIRALEDWVEFLDSRRQNEIVDSDDFYKATELLETVAETVRKGPIPCSDLPNQVLDTLWKFGEAARLLALDALPKHLWVPEDRSMEITCLDAASHIGTELRSYGLCLMESATLSPMDQFAISSGLQPSEYRTICGSAPWRTLALKVAIDIRGDTRFSRRRQHLDEIATAVLALIKATEKPAIIYFSSYRYAIEANNRLGEISPQTKVVLQPRFGSQRETNQFIDTAFVAGDALFLVLGSVFAEGIDFLGGKVDMAMIVGPALPEVNTLQKAKMDACSGIDREEAFRRTYLIPGMRKVNQ
;
A
#
# COMPACT_ATOMS: atom_id res chain seq x y z
N LEU A 1 29.16 -0.36 -21.29
CA LEU A 1 27.74 -0.25 -20.87
C LEU A 1 26.97 -1.48 -21.25
N ILE A 2 26.92 -1.83 -22.55
CA ILE A 2 26.20 -3.02 -23.05
C ILE A 2 26.53 -4.28 -22.25
N ARG A 3 27.81 -4.65 -22.14
CA ARG A 3 28.23 -5.83 -21.35
C ARG A 3 27.74 -5.82 -19.90
N ALA A 4 27.84 -4.68 -19.20
CA ALA A 4 27.38 -4.56 -17.81
C ALA A 4 25.85 -4.72 -17.70
N LEU A 5 25.10 -4.24 -18.71
CA LEU A 5 23.65 -4.44 -18.79
C LEU A 5 23.31 -5.89 -19.13
N GLU A 6 24.07 -6.55 -20.01
CA GLU A 6 23.90 -7.98 -20.32
C GLU A 6 24.10 -8.85 -19.07
N ASP A 7 25.17 -8.60 -18.31
CA ASP A 7 25.45 -9.32 -17.05
C ASP A 7 24.31 -9.11 -16.02
N TRP A 8 23.76 -7.88 -15.94
CA TRP A 8 22.61 -7.58 -15.08
C TRP A 8 21.33 -8.29 -15.55
N VAL A 9 21.06 -8.32 -16.86
CA VAL A 9 19.90 -9.02 -17.43
C VAL A 9 20.02 -10.52 -17.23
N GLU A 10 21.19 -11.12 -17.44
CA GLU A 10 21.43 -12.54 -17.18
C GLU A 10 21.20 -12.89 -15.71
N PHE A 11 21.67 -12.02 -14.80
CA PHE A 11 21.37 -12.17 -13.38
C PHE A 11 19.87 -12.16 -13.11
N LEU A 12 19.12 -11.20 -13.66
CA LEU A 12 17.67 -11.13 -13.52
C LEU A 12 16.95 -12.33 -14.16
N ASP A 13 17.38 -12.85 -15.31
CA ASP A 13 16.73 -13.97 -16.00
C ASP A 13 16.69 -15.26 -15.15
N SER A 14 17.66 -15.42 -14.25
CA SER A 14 17.73 -16.52 -13.29
C SER A 14 16.72 -16.38 -12.12
N ARG A 15 16.20 -15.16 -11.88
CA ARG A 15 15.35 -14.85 -10.73
C ARG A 15 13.90 -15.26 -10.91
N ARG A 16 13.27 -15.72 -9.83
CA ARG A 16 11.85 -16.12 -9.82
C ARG A 16 11.06 -15.40 -8.74
N GLN A 17 9.79 -15.14 -9.02
CA GLN A 17 8.90 -14.47 -8.08
C GLN A 17 8.91 -15.15 -6.69
N ASN A 18 9.01 -14.34 -5.63
CA ASN A 18 9.07 -14.75 -4.23
C ASN A 18 10.29 -15.61 -3.83
N GLU A 19 11.33 -15.63 -4.67
CA GLU A 19 12.63 -16.19 -4.32
C GLU A 19 13.22 -15.51 -3.08
N ILE A 20 13.92 -16.30 -2.27
CA ILE A 20 14.75 -15.78 -1.18
C ILE A 20 16.10 -15.41 -1.79
N VAL A 21 16.41 -14.12 -1.82
CA VAL A 21 17.73 -13.63 -2.20
C VAL A 21 18.68 -13.88 -1.03
N ASP A 22 19.65 -14.77 -1.22
CA ASP A 22 20.66 -15.04 -0.21
C ASP A 22 21.75 -13.96 -0.16
N SER A 23 22.72 -14.11 0.74
CA SER A 23 23.80 -13.13 0.89
C SER A 23 24.69 -13.07 -0.35
N ASP A 24 24.96 -14.19 -1.02
CA ASP A 24 25.84 -14.23 -2.19
C ASP A 24 25.20 -13.52 -3.37
N ASP A 25 23.91 -13.78 -3.62
CA ASP A 25 23.14 -13.10 -4.65
C ASP A 25 22.94 -11.61 -4.32
N PHE A 26 22.83 -11.24 -3.04
CA PHE A 26 22.79 -9.84 -2.62
C PHE A 26 24.10 -9.10 -2.97
N TYR A 27 25.26 -9.69 -2.66
CA TYR A 27 26.55 -9.09 -3.00
C TYR A 27 26.75 -9.01 -4.50
N LYS A 28 26.40 -10.07 -5.23
CA LYS A 28 26.47 -10.10 -6.69
C LYS A 28 25.59 -9.02 -7.32
N ALA A 29 24.34 -8.87 -6.86
CA ALA A 29 23.44 -7.83 -7.35
C ALA A 29 24.01 -6.42 -7.10
N THR A 30 24.60 -6.20 -5.92
CA THR A 30 25.23 -4.93 -5.56
C THR A 30 26.40 -4.61 -6.50
N GLU A 31 27.31 -5.56 -6.73
CA GLU A 31 28.45 -5.39 -7.63
C GLU A 31 28.02 -5.08 -9.08
N LEU A 32 27.00 -5.80 -9.58
CA LEU A 32 26.46 -5.58 -10.92
C LEU A 32 25.82 -4.20 -11.05
N LEU A 33 25.00 -3.78 -10.07
CA LEU A 33 24.37 -2.46 -10.06
C LEU A 33 25.39 -1.33 -9.98
N GLU A 34 26.43 -1.48 -9.15
CA GLU A 34 27.54 -0.53 -9.07
C GLU A 34 28.31 -0.44 -10.39
N THR A 35 28.57 -1.57 -11.03
CA THR A 35 29.26 -1.63 -12.33
C THR A 35 28.47 -0.92 -13.41
N VAL A 36 27.14 -1.15 -13.47
CA VAL A 36 26.25 -0.45 -14.41
C VAL A 36 26.23 1.05 -14.09
N ALA A 37 26.00 1.43 -12.83
CA ALA A 37 25.93 2.83 -12.40
C ALA A 37 27.22 3.60 -12.73
N GLU A 38 28.37 2.98 -12.48
CA GLU A 38 29.68 3.59 -12.75
C GLU A 38 29.94 3.74 -14.25
N THR A 39 29.54 2.74 -15.04
CA THR A 39 29.65 2.79 -16.49
C THR A 39 28.71 3.83 -17.10
N VAL A 40 27.51 3.97 -16.52
CA VAL A 40 26.52 4.98 -16.90
C VAL A 40 27.04 6.39 -16.58
N ARG A 41 27.71 6.56 -15.43
CA ARG A 41 28.29 7.84 -15.00
C ARG A 41 29.52 8.27 -15.81
N LYS A 42 30.40 7.33 -16.17
CA LYS A 42 31.68 7.61 -16.85
C LYS A 42 31.61 7.51 -18.38
N GLY A 43 30.68 6.74 -18.91
CA GLY A 43 30.63 6.40 -20.33
C GLY A 43 30.07 7.54 -21.19
N PRO A 44 30.51 7.65 -22.46
CA PRO A 44 29.87 8.55 -23.41
C PRO A 44 28.49 7.98 -23.78
N ILE A 45 27.45 8.40 -23.06
CA ILE A 45 26.07 8.07 -23.40
C ILE A 45 25.58 9.09 -24.43
N PRO A 46 25.14 8.67 -25.63
CA PRO A 46 24.57 9.58 -26.62
C PRO A 46 23.16 10.01 -26.19
N CYS A 47 23.06 10.87 -25.18
CA CYS A 47 21.78 11.24 -24.57
C CYS A 47 20.80 11.85 -25.58
N SER A 48 21.29 12.53 -26.63
CA SER A 48 20.47 13.08 -27.71
C SER A 48 19.77 12.03 -28.56
N ASP A 49 20.33 10.82 -28.62
CA ASP A 49 19.92 9.78 -29.56
C ASP A 49 19.04 8.72 -28.87
N LEU A 50 18.85 8.84 -27.56
CA LEU A 50 18.08 7.90 -26.75
C LEU A 50 16.71 8.47 -26.38
N PRO A 51 15.65 7.66 -26.42
CA PRO A 51 14.36 8.05 -25.86
C PRO A 51 14.45 8.38 -24.37
N ASN A 52 13.67 9.35 -23.89
CA ASN A 52 13.65 9.74 -22.47
C ASN A 52 13.42 8.56 -21.52
N GLN A 53 12.55 7.62 -21.87
CA GLN A 53 12.29 6.42 -21.07
C GLN A 53 13.55 5.56 -20.84
N VAL A 54 14.44 5.50 -21.83
CA VAL A 54 15.71 4.78 -21.71
C VAL A 54 16.65 5.54 -20.78
N LEU A 55 16.74 6.86 -20.92
CA LEU A 55 17.54 7.70 -20.04
C LEU A 55 17.09 7.62 -18.58
N ASP A 56 15.78 7.69 -18.35
CA ASP A 56 15.18 7.54 -17.01
C ASP A 56 15.54 6.18 -16.41
N THR A 57 15.54 5.12 -17.22
CA THR A 57 15.93 3.78 -16.79
C THR A 57 17.41 3.69 -16.45
N LEU A 58 18.29 4.31 -17.26
CA LEU A 58 19.72 4.35 -17.00
C LEU A 58 20.05 5.09 -15.70
N TRP A 59 19.36 6.19 -15.40
CA TRP A 59 19.60 6.96 -14.17
C TRP A 59 19.13 6.25 -12.90
N LYS A 60 18.13 5.36 -12.99
CA LYS A 60 17.72 4.51 -11.86
C LYS A 60 18.84 3.61 -11.34
N PHE A 61 19.81 3.20 -12.18
CA PHE A 61 20.96 2.42 -11.70
C PHE A 61 21.84 3.22 -10.74
N GLY A 62 22.03 4.52 -11.01
CA GLY A 62 22.77 5.41 -10.11
C GLY A 62 22.06 5.61 -8.78
N GLU A 63 20.72 5.70 -8.80
CA GLU A 63 19.91 5.76 -7.59
C GLU A 63 19.95 4.45 -6.81
N ALA A 64 19.83 3.30 -7.49
CA ALA A 64 19.89 1.98 -6.88
C ALA A 64 21.25 1.72 -6.19
N ALA A 65 22.37 2.02 -6.87
CA ALA A 65 23.70 1.89 -6.30
C ALA A 65 23.89 2.82 -5.09
N ARG A 66 23.43 4.07 -5.18
CA ARG A 66 23.46 5.01 -4.04
C ARG A 66 22.64 4.48 -2.87
N LEU A 67 21.44 3.97 -3.13
CA LEU A 67 20.58 3.39 -2.10
C LEU A 67 21.28 2.23 -1.41
N LEU A 68 21.84 1.27 -2.16
CA LEU A 68 22.55 0.12 -1.59
C LEU A 68 23.75 0.52 -0.73
N ALA A 69 24.50 1.56 -1.13
CA ALA A 69 25.64 2.08 -0.39
C ALA A 69 25.30 2.80 0.92
N LEU A 70 24.02 3.07 1.22
CA LEU A 70 23.61 3.72 2.48
C LEU A 70 23.56 2.73 3.65
N ASP A 71 24.67 2.46 4.32
CA ASP A 71 24.74 1.50 5.45
C ASP A 71 23.71 1.77 6.57
N ALA A 72 23.31 3.03 6.76
CA ALA A 72 22.42 3.45 7.84
C ALA A 72 20.96 2.97 7.70
N LEU A 73 20.55 2.47 6.53
CA LEU A 73 19.18 2.01 6.27
C LEU A 73 19.10 0.48 6.23
N PRO A 74 18.24 -0.18 7.02
CA PRO A 74 17.94 -1.58 6.80
C PRO A 74 17.21 -1.73 5.46
N LYS A 75 17.77 -2.57 4.57
CA LYS A 75 17.25 -2.81 3.22
C LYS A 75 16.97 -4.28 3.02
N HIS A 76 16.01 -4.56 2.16
CA HIS A 76 15.72 -5.90 1.67
C HIS A 76 15.71 -5.88 0.15
N LEU A 77 16.48 -6.80 -0.43
CA LEU A 77 16.49 -7.05 -1.86
C LEU A 77 15.60 -8.27 -2.12
N TRP A 78 14.61 -8.14 -3.01
CA TRP A 78 13.65 -9.20 -3.25
C TRP A 78 13.12 -9.20 -4.68
N VAL A 79 12.46 -10.30 -5.07
CA VAL A 79 11.98 -10.55 -6.44
C VAL A 79 10.45 -10.52 -6.45
N PRO A 80 9.81 -9.36 -6.68
CA PRO A 80 8.34 -9.24 -6.68
C PRO A 80 7.68 -9.98 -7.84
N GLU A 81 8.35 -10.06 -8.98
CA GLU A 81 7.91 -10.70 -10.22
C GLU A 81 9.09 -11.43 -10.88
N ASP A 82 8.81 -12.38 -11.77
CA ASP A 82 9.86 -13.05 -12.53
C ASP A 82 10.74 -12.03 -13.26
N ARG A 83 12.07 -12.23 -13.19
CA ARG A 83 13.06 -11.37 -13.85
C ARG A 83 13.06 -9.91 -13.38
N SER A 84 12.62 -9.68 -12.15
CA SER A 84 12.66 -8.36 -11.52
C SER A 84 13.47 -8.40 -10.23
N MET A 85 13.83 -7.22 -9.74
CA MET A 85 14.44 -7.07 -8.43
C MET A 85 14.08 -5.71 -7.86
N GLU A 86 13.72 -5.68 -6.58
CA GLU A 86 13.34 -4.48 -5.87
C GLU A 86 14.18 -4.32 -4.60
N ILE A 87 14.67 -3.09 -4.38
CA ILE A 87 15.35 -2.69 -3.16
C ILE A 87 14.34 -1.94 -2.29
N THR A 88 13.97 -2.49 -1.16
CA THR A 88 13.01 -1.87 -0.23
C THR A 88 13.67 -1.53 1.09
N CYS A 89 13.53 -0.28 1.55
CA CYS A 89 13.88 0.08 2.92
C CYS A 89 12.87 -0.54 3.90
N LEU A 90 13.35 -1.31 4.87
CA LEU A 90 12.51 -1.98 5.86
C LEU A 90 12.05 -1.03 6.96
N ASP A 91 12.92 -0.11 7.37
CA ASP A 91 12.66 0.89 8.41
C ASP A 91 13.47 2.16 8.13
N ALA A 92 12.79 3.28 7.98
CA ALA A 92 13.40 4.59 7.72
C ALA A 92 13.46 5.48 8.97
N ALA A 93 13.02 4.99 10.13
CA ALA A 93 12.86 5.79 11.34
C ALA A 93 14.14 6.54 11.73
N SER A 94 15.28 5.86 11.76
CA SER A 94 16.57 6.47 12.13
C SER A 94 16.95 7.65 11.22
N HIS A 95 16.74 7.50 9.91
CA HIS A 95 17.02 8.52 8.91
C HIS A 95 16.04 9.69 9.03
N ILE A 96 14.73 9.40 9.09
CA ILE A 96 13.69 10.42 9.29
C ILE A 96 13.98 11.25 10.55
N GLY A 97 14.25 10.59 11.67
CA GLY A 97 14.52 11.29 12.93
C GLY A 97 15.77 12.18 12.84
N THR A 98 16.81 11.74 12.13
CA THR A 98 18.03 12.53 11.93
C THR A 98 17.75 13.80 11.12
N GLU A 99 16.98 13.67 10.04
CA GLU A 99 16.57 14.82 9.22
C GLU A 99 15.67 15.77 10.01
N LEU A 100 14.68 15.25 10.76
CA LEU A 100 13.79 16.08 11.58
C LEU A 100 14.58 16.91 12.62
N ARG A 101 15.60 16.33 13.25
CA ARG A 101 16.47 17.01 14.23
C ARG A 101 17.35 18.11 13.62
N SER A 102 17.50 18.16 12.29
CA SER A 102 18.25 19.23 11.62
C SER A 102 17.48 20.56 11.56
N TYR A 103 16.17 20.53 11.78
CA TYR A 103 15.30 21.71 11.78
C TYR A 103 15.04 22.21 13.21
N GLY A 104 14.86 23.52 13.37
CA GLY A 104 14.52 24.10 14.68
C GLY A 104 13.11 23.76 15.18
N LEU A 105 12.18 23.49 14.26
CA LEU A 105 10.80 23.08 14.55
C LEU A 105 10.21 22.35 13.34
N CYS A 106 9.55 21.21 13.57
CA CYS A 106 8.77 20.49 12.57
C CYS A 106 7.30 20.42 12.99
N LEU A 107 6.39 20.83 12.10
CA LEU A 107 4.95 20.66 12.27
C LEU A 107 4.49 19.52 11.37
N MET A 108 3.96 18.45 11.97
CA MET A 108 3.46 17.27 11.26
C MET A 108 1.96 17.15 11.50
N GLU A 109 1.16 17.33 10.45
CA GLU A 109 -0.30 17.42 10.54
C GLU A 109 -0.96 16.28 9.76
N SER A 110 -1.86 15.54 10.41
CA SER A 110 -2.74 14.58 9.74
C SER A 110 -3.91 14.18 10.64
N ALA A 111 -5.03 13.83 10.02
CA ALA A 111 -6.25 13.37 10.72
C ALA A 111 -6.17 11.92 11.22
N THR A 112 -5.16 11.15 10.79
CA THR A 112 -5.09 9.69 10.98
C THR A 112 -3.75 9.22 11.56
N LEU A 113 -3.00 10.11 12.25
CA LEU A 113 -1.70 9.78 12.86
C LEU A 113 -1.77 8.76 14.01
N SER A 114 -2.95 8.50 14.56
CA SER A 114 -3.13 7.56 15.68
C SER A 114 -2.78 6.12 15.30
N PRO A 115 -2.09 5.35 16.17
CA PRO A 115 -1.54 5.73 17.49
C PRO A 115 -0.27 6.61 17.40
N MET A 116 -0.17 7.62 18.26
CA MET A 116 0.85 8.67 18.15
C MET A 116 2.25 8.24 18.56
N ASP A 117 2.32 7.34 19.54
CA ASP A 117 3.55 6.67 19.96
C ASP A 117 4.17 5.87 18.81
N GLN A 118 3.33 5.13 18.08
CA GLN A 118 3.77 4.31 16.94
C GLN A 118 4.17 5.18 15.75
N PHE A 119 3.47 6.29 15.52
CA PHE A 119 3.90 7.31 14.56
C PHE A 119 5.28 7.87 14.93
N ALA A 120 5.48 8.32 16.17
CA ALA A 120 6.75 8.85 16.65
C ALA A 120 7.91 7.84 16.49
N ILE A 121 7.68 6.57 16.88
CA ILE A 121 8.65 5.49 16.67
C ILE A 121 9.01 5.36 15.19
N SER A 122 8.00 5.32 14.29
CA SER A 122 8.24 5.22 12.84
C SER A 122 8.92 6.46 12.23
N SER A 123 8.94 7.58 12.95
CA SER A 123 9.64 8.81 12.58
C SER A 123 10.99 8.97 13.30
N GLY A 124 11.43 7.98 14.09
CA GLY A 124 12.70 8.05 14.84
C GLY A 124 12.72 9.09 15.95
N LEU A 125 11.54 9.38 16.52
CA LEU A 125 11.35 10.34 17.61
C LEU A 125 11.12 9.61 18.94
N GLN A 126 11.74 10.12 19.99
CA GLN A 126 11.53 9.72 21.37
C GLN A 126 10.36 10.51 22.01
N PRO A 127 9.71 9.98 23.05
CA PRO A 127 8.61 10.67 23.75
C PRO A 127 8.94 12.09 24.25
N SER A 128 10.21 12.38 24.54
CA SER A 128 10.67 13.70 24.95
C SER A 128 10.81 14.70 23.79
N GLU A 129 10.93 14.22 22.54
CA GLU A 129 11.24 15.02 21.34
C GLU A 129 10.00 15.58 20.64
N TYR A 130 8.79 15.18 21.03
CA TYR A 130 7.57 15.67 20.40
C TYR A 130 6.51 16.12 21.41
N ARG A 131 5.53 16.88 20.88
CA ARG A 131 4.30 17.23 21.58
C ARG A 131 3.14 17.00 20.63
N THR A 132 2.09 16.36 21.14
CA THR A 132 0.87 16.12 20.37
C THR A 132 -0.13 17.22 20.67
N ILE A 133 -0.69 17.82 19.62
CA ILE A 133 -1.83 18.71 19.72
C ILE A 133 -2.99 18.01 19.02
N CYS A 134 -4.05 17.72 19.77
CA CYS A 134 -5.27 17.13 19.22
C CYS A 134 -6.34 18.21 19.09
N GLY A 135 -6.73 18.53 17.85
CA GLY A 135 -7.92 19.36 17.62
C GLY A 135 -9.18 18.65 18.10
N SER A 136 -10.11 19.40 18.71
CA SER A 136 -11.42 18.87 19.08
C SER A 136 -12.41 19.03 17.93
N ALA A 137 -13.09 17.96 17.55
CA ALA A 137 -14.22 18.00 16.62
C ALA A 137 -15.45 17.33 17.26
N PRO A 138 -16.12 17.97 18.26
CA PRO A 138 -17.21 17.33 19.00
C PRO A 138 -18.36 16.84 18.10
N TRP A 139 -18.63 17.57 17.02
CA TRP A 139 -19.64 17.23 16.00
C TRP A 139 -19.40 15.85 15.36
N ARG A 140 -18.15 15.37 15.30
CA ARG A 140 -17.80 14.07 14.69
C ARG A 140 -18.38 12.89 15.47
N THR A 141 -18.57 13.03 16.78
CA THR A 141 -19.13 11.95 17.62
C THR A 141 -20.57 11.60 17.25
N LEU A 142 -21.29 12.54 16.64
CA LEU A 142 -22.66 12.36 16.14
C LEU A 142 -22.72 12.18 14.61
N ALA A 143 -21.57 12.23 13.92
CA ALA A 143 -21.51 12.18 12.47
C ALA A 143 -21.63 10.76 11.90
N LEU A 144 -21.35 9.73 12.71
CA LEU A 144 -21.33 8.33 12.26
C LEU A 144 -22.09 7.42 13.22
N LYS A 145 -22.87 6.50 12.67
CA LYS A 145 -23.39 5.33 13.39
C LYS A 145 -22.64 4.11 12.88
N VAL A 146 -21.98 3.39 13.78
CA VAL A 146 -21.16 2.22 13.44
C VAL A 146 -21.86 0.96 13.91
N ALA A 147 -21.95 -0.03 13.03
CA ALA A 147 -22.40 -1.38 13.34
C ALA A 147 -21.32 -2.39 12.93
N ILE A 148 -21.20 -3.47 13.70
CA ILE A 148 -20.25 -4.56 13.43
C ILE A 148 -21.05 -5.82 13.18
N ASP A 149 -20.98 -6.35 11.96
CA ASP A 149 -21.58 -7.64 11.62
C ASP A 149 -20.56 -8.77 11.84
N ILE A 150 -20.81 -9.58 12.87
CA ILE A 150 -19.93 -10.69 13.27
C ILE A 150 -20.36 -12.04 12.65
N ARG A 151 -21.35 -12.06 11.76
CA ARG A 151 -21.85 -13.30 11.13
C ARG A 151 -20.93 -13.82 10.02
N GLY A 152 -20.20 -12.91 9.35
CA GLY A 152 -19.27 -13.25 8.28
C GLY A 152 -17.83 -13.40 8.80
N ASP A 153 -17.14 -14.47 8.39
CA ASP A 153 -15.71 -14.61 8.61
C ASP A 153 -14.93 -14.25 7.34
N THR A 154 -14.29 -13.09 7.35
CA THR A 154 -13.53 -12.55 6.22
C THR A 154 -12.07 -12.98 6.19
N ARG A 155 -11.61 -13.87 7.08
CA ARG A 155 -10.24 -14.40 7.04
C ARG A 155 -10.01 -15.13 5.72
N PHE A 156 -8.78 -15.04 5.19
CA PHE A 156 -8.45 -15.58 3.87
C PHE A 156 -8.90 -17.04 3.65
N SER A 157 -8.70 -17.90 4.65
CA SER A 157 -9.06 -19.33 4.60
C SER A 157 -10.56 -19.62 4.72
N ARG A 158 -11.37 -18.64 5.15
CA ARG A 158 -12.80 -18.82 5.48
C ARG A 158 -13.72 -17.97 4.60
N ARG A 159 -13.26 -16.83 4.10
CA ARG A 159 -14.07 -15.82 3.40
C ARG A 159 -14.90 -16.32 2.23
N ARG A 160 -14.45 -17.37 1.53
CA ARG A 160 -15.20 -17.99 0.44
C ARG A 160 -16.44 -18.74 0.92
N GLN A 161 -16.37 -19.36 2.10
CA GLN A 161 -17.49 -20.07 2.73
C GLN A 161 -18.56 -19.10 3.24
N HIS A 162 -18.18 -17.84 3.49
CA HIS A 162 -19.05 -16.80 4.03
C HIS A 162 -19.53 -15.78 2.98
N LEU A 163 -19.40 -16.09 1.68
CA LEU A 163 -19.81 -15.17 0.61
C LEU A 163 -21.32 -14.87 0.64
N ASP A 164 -22.14 -15.82 1.10
CA ASP A 164 -23.59 -15.68 1.20
C ASP A 164 -23.97 -14.64 2.26
N GLU A 165 -23.38 -14.71 3.45
CA GLU A 165 -23.59 -13.76 4.52
C GLU A 165 -23.11 -12.36 4.12
N ILE A 166 -21.96 -12.27 3.46
CA ILE A 166 -21.40 -11.00 3.00
C ILE A 166 -22.27 -10.37 1.91
N ALA A 167 -22.67 -11.13 0.88
CA ALA A 167 -23.54 -10.62 -0.18
C ALA A 167 -24.91 -10.19 0.37
N THR A 168 -25.45 -10.93 1.35
CA THR A 168 -26.71 -10.58 2.02
C THR A 168 -26.58 -9.29 2.83
N ALA A 169 -25.48 -9.13 3.58
CA ALA A 169 -25.21 -7.92 4.35
C ALA A 169 -25.03 -6.69 3.45
N VAL A 170 -24.29 -6.84 2.35
CA VAL A 170 -24.11 -5.80 1.33
C VAL A 170 -25.46 -5.41 0.73
N LEU A 171 -26.28 -6.38 0.32
CA LEU A 171 -27.60 -6.12 -0.25
C LEU A 171 -28.52 -5.39 0.75
N ALA A 172 -28.46 -5.76 2.04
CA ALA A 172 -29.22 -5.09 3.08
C ALA A 172 -28.79 -3.63 3.26
N LEU A 173 -27.48 -3.34 3.21
CA LEU A 173 -26.95 -1.98 3.26
C LEU A 173 -27.43 -1.15 2.05
N ILE A 174 -27.32 -1.71 0.85
CA ILE A 174 -27.77 -1.05 -0.40
C ILE A 174 -29.26 -0.69 -0.31
N LYS A 175 -30.09 -1.60 0.19
CA LYS A 175 -31.54 -1.37 0.36
C LYS A 175 -31.90 -0.37 1.45
N ALA A 176 -30.96 -0.03 2.34
CA ALA A 176 -31.20 0.88 3.46
C ALA A 176 -30.93 2.36 3.12
N THR A 177 -30.48 2.66 1.91
CA THR A 177 -30.21 4.02 1.43
C THR A 177 -30.80 4.25 0.04
N GLU A 178 -31.15 5.49 -0.26
CA GLU A 178 -31.53 5.95 -1.61
C GLU A 178 -30.32 6.45 -2.40
N LYS A 179 -29.16 6.59 -1.75
CA LYS A 179 -27.89 6.97 -2.37
C LYS A 179 -27.06 5.74 -2.67
N PRO A 180 -26.09 5.82 -3.60
CA PRO A 180 -25.16 4.71 -3.81
C PRO A 180 -24.38 4.40 -2.53
N ALA A 181 -24.32 3.12 -2.16
CA ALA A 181 -23.50 2.68 -1.03
C ALA A 181 -22.05 2.43 -1.46
N ILE A 182 -21.09 2.65 -0.56
CA ILE A 182 -19.69 2.27 -0.81
C ILE A 182 -19.34 1.01 -0.03
N ILE A 183 -18.81 0.02 -0.72
CA ILE A 183 -18.33 -1.21 -0.11
C ILE A 183 -16.83 -1.35 -0.38
N TYR A 184 -16.02 -1.21 0.67
CA TYR A 184 -14.58 -1.38 0.60
C TYR A 184 -14.19 -2.83 0.87
N PHE A 185 -13.45 -3.44 -0.05
CA PHE A 185 -12.93 -4.80 0.08
C PHE A 185 -11.42 -4.81 0.33
N SER A 186 -10.95 -5.84 1.03
CA SER A 186 -9.52 -6.08 1.25
C SER A 186 -8.72 -6.44 -0.01
N SER A 187 -9.39 -6.83 -1.11
CA SER A 187 -8.73 -7.13 -2.38
C SER A 187 -9.70 -7.08 -3.56
N TYR A 188 -9.19 -6.76 -4.75
CA TYR A 188 -9.98 -6.78 -5.99
C TYR A 188 -10.61 -8.15 -6.26
N ARG A 189 -9.87 -9.25 -6.03
CA ARG A 189 -10.41 -10.60 -6.18
C ARG A 189 -11.62 -10.84 -5.29
N TYR A 190 -11.57 -10.37 -4.04
CA TYR A 190 -12.68 -10.58 -3.11
C TYR A 190 -13.90 -9.72 -3.47
N ALA A 191 -13.69 -8.50 -3.99
CA ALA A 191 -14.76 -7.67 -4.53
C ALA A 191 -15.49 -8.36 -5.70
N ILE A 192 -14.74 -8.99 -6.62
CA ILE A 192 -15.34 -9.76 -7.73
C ILE A 192 -16.15 -10.94 -7.20
N GLU A 193 -15.58 -11.73 -6.29
CA GLU A 193 -16.26 -12.90 -5.70
C GLU A 193 -17.59 -12.50 -5.04
N ALA A 194 -17.58 -11.42 -4.25
CA ALA A 194 -18.78 -10.89 -3.62
C ALA A 194 -19.78 -10.31 -4.63
N ASN A 195 -19.30 -9.62 -5.67
CA ASN A 195 -20.16 -9.08 -6.72
C ASN A 195 -20.87 -10.18 -7.52
N ASN A 196 -20.16 -11.24 -7.88
CA ASN A 196 -20.74 -12.39 -8.56
C ASN A 196 -21.83 -13.02 -7.70
N ARG A 197 -21.56 -13.23 -6.40
CA ARG A 197 -22.56 -13.79 -5.49
C ARG A 197 -23.76 -12.87 -5.28
N LEU A 198 -23.54 -11.56 -5.19
CA LEU A 198 -24.62 -10.58 -5.11
C LEU A 198 -25.50 -10.60 -6.37
N GLY A 199 -24.90 -10.73 -7.55
CA GLY A 199 -25.63 -10.83 -8.82
C GLY A 199 -26.50 -12.09 -8.92
N GLU A 200 -26.12 -13.19 -8.27
CA GLU A 200 -26.95 -14.39 -8.17
C GLU A 200 -28.18 -14.18 -7.26
N ILE A 201 -28.04 -13.40 -6.18
CA ILE A 201 -29.09 -13.17 -5.18
C ILE A 201 -30.02 -12.00 -5.59
N SER A 202 -29.48 -11.01 -6.30
CA SER A 202 -30.17 -9.77 -6.68
C SER A 202 -29.70 -9.29 -8.06
N PRO A 203 -30.13 -9.92 -9.17
CA PRO A 203 -29.69 -9.60 -10.53
C PRO A 203 -29.95 -8.15 -10.97
N GLN A 204 -30.92 -7.48 -10.33
CA GLN A 204 -31.28 -6.10 -10.60
C GLN A 204 -30.36 -5.08 -9.92
N THR A 205 -29.59 -5.48 -8.90
CA THR A 205 -28.68 -4.58 -8.19
C THR A 205 -27.48 -4.27 -9.06
N LYS A 206 -27.27 -2.98 -9.32
CA LYS A 206 -26.17 -2.50 -10.15
C LYS A 206 -24.97 -2.16 -9.27
N VAL A 207 -23.88 -2.86 -9.47
CA VAL A 207 -22.61 -2.58 -8.79
C VAL A 207 -21.60 -2.08 -9.80
N VAL A 208 -20.92 -0.98 -9.46
CA VAL A 208 -19.76 -0.48 -10.19
C VAL A 208 -18.50 -0.94 -9.45
N LEU A 209 -17.75 -1.84 -10.06
CA LEU A 209 -16.45 -2.29 -9.55
C LEU A 209 -15.37 -1.27 -9.90
N GLN A 210 -14.51 -0.95 -8.94
CA GLN A 210 -13.30 -0.16 -9.16
C GLN A 210 -12.44 -0.80 -10.26
N PRO A 211 -12.13 -0.10 -11.38
CA PRO A 211 -11.25 -0.64 -12.39
C PRO A 211 -9.79 -0.67 -11.91
N ARG A 212 -8.94 -1.39 -12.63
CA ARG A 212 -7.49 -1.27 -12.46
C ARG A 212 -7.04 -0.02 -13.21
N PHE A 213 -6.66 1.02 -12.47
CA PHE A 213 -6.22 2.29 -13.06
C PHE A 213 -4.76 2.20 -13.52
N GLY A 214 -4.47 2.79 -14.68
CA GLY A 214 -3.10 3.04 -15.13
C GLY A 214 -2.60 4.45 -14.81
N SER A 215 -3.51 5.40 -14.50
CA SER A 215 -3.18 6.81 -14.23
C SER A 215 -4.15 7.52 -13.27
N GLN A 216 -3.70 8.63 -12.68
CA GLN A 216 -4.48 9.47 -11.76
C GLN A 216 -5.65 10.24 -12.44
N ARG A 217 -5.55 10.52 -13.75
CA ARG A 217 -6.59 11.29 -14.48
C ARG A 217 -7.86 10.45 -14.71
N GLU A 218 -7.69 9.15 -14.92
CA GLU A 218 -8.78 8.18 -15.06
C GLU A 218 -9.56 8.02 -13.74
N THR A 219 -8.89 8.24 -12.61
CA THR A 219 -9.45 8.14 -11.24
C THR A 219 -10.60 9.12 -10.99
N ASN A 220 -10.43 10.40 -11.31
CA ASN A 220 -11.44 11.42 -10.98
C ASN A 220 -12.72 11.29 -11.83
N GLN A 221 -12.60 10.94 -13.11
CA GLN A 221 -13.75 10.76 -13.99
C GLN A 221 -14.58 9.52 -13.65
N PHE A 222 -13.93 8.50 -13.06
CA PHE A 222 -14.60 7.28 -12.65
C PHE A 222 -15.66 7.52 -11.57
N ILE A 223 -15.35 8.27 -10.51
CA ILE A 223 -16.28 8.41 -9.39
C ILE A 223 -17.59 9.10 -9.80
N ASP A 224 -17.51 10.20 -10.56
CA ASP A 224 -18.70 10.95 -10.95
C ASP A 224 -19.64 10.13 -11.82
N THR A 225 -19.09 9.29 -12.70
CA THR A 225 -19.88 8.38 -13.53
C THR A 225 -20.40 7.17 -12.75
N ALA A 226 -19.60 6.65 -11.81
CA ALA A 226 -19.97 5.50 -10.99
C ALA A 226 -21.18 5.75 -10.10
N PHE A 227 -21.31 6.95 -9.51
CA PHE A 227 -22.45 7.30 -8.66
C PHE A 227 -23.78 7.41 -9.40
N VAL A 228 -23.74 7.72 -10.70
CA VAL A 228 -24.95 7.77 -11.53
C VAL A 228 -25.36 6.37 -12.02
N ALA A 229 -24.40 5.46 -12.14
CA ALA A 229 -24.58 4.17 -12.81
C ALA A 229 -24.97 3.01 -11.87
N GLY A 230 -24.61 3.07 -10.59
CA GLY A 230 -24.74 1.95 -9.66
C GLY A 230 -25.48 2.26 -8.36
N ASP A 231 -26.14 1.24 -7.82
CA ASP A 231 -26.69 1.23 -6.46
C ASP A 231 -25.57 1.10 -5.41
N ALA A 232 -24.41 0.55 -5.82
CA ALA A 232 -23.22 0.48 -5.00
C ALA A 232 -21.92 0.58 -5.80
N LEU A 233 -20.89 1.07 -5.12
CA LEU A 233 -19.51 1.11 -5.61
C LEU A 233 -18.68 0.13 -4.79
N PHE A 234 -18.02 -0.81 -5.45
CA PHE A 234 -17.10 -1.75 -4.82
C PHE A 234 -15.67 -1.25 -5.01
N LEU A 235 -15.07 -0.77 -3.94
CA LEU A 235 -13.73 -0.19 -3.90
C LEU A 235 -12.76 -1.09 -3.14
N VAL A 236 -11.46 -0.86 -3.31
CA VAL A 236 -10.39 -1.59 -2.61
C VAL A 236 -9.76 -0.69 -1.55
N LEU A 237 -9.58 -1.23 -0.35
CA LEU A 237 -8.91 -0.54 0.77
C LEU A 237 -7.47 -0.17 0.41
N GLY A 238 -7.06 1.07 0.74
CA GLY A 238 -5.75 1.60 0.39
C GLY A 238 -5.59 1.97 -1.09
N SER A 239 -6.68 2.03 -1.86
CA SER A 239 -6.67 2.71 -3.15
C SER A 239 -6.78 4.22 -2.97
N VAL A 240 -6.51 4.97 -4.03
CA VAL A 240 -6.70 6.44 -4.10
C VAL A 240 -8.09 6.91 -3.68
N PHE A 241 -9.11 6.05 -3.72
CA PHE A 241 -10.47 6.35 -3.29
C PHE A 241 -10.73 6.15 -1.79
N ALA A 242 -9.75 5.64 -1.05
CA ALA A 242 -9.80 5.60 0.41
C ALA A 242 -9.34 6.94 1.02
N GLU A 243 -8.60 7.79 0.30
CA GLU A 243 -8.01 9.01 0.88
C GLU A 243 -8.78 10.31 0.54
N GLY A 244 -9.60 10.30 -0.52
CA GLY A 244 -10.24 11.50 -1.06
C GLY A 244 -11.67 11.75 -0.57
N ILE A 245 -11.82 12.41 0.58
CA ILE A 245 -13.14 12.82 1.15
C ILE A 245 -13.92 13.73 0.18
N ASP A 246 -13.21 14.59 -0.57
CA ASP A 246 -13.81 15.58 -1.46
C ASP A 246 -14.70 14.97 -2.55
N PHE A 247 -14.43 13.72 -2.94
CA PHE A 247 -15.21 13.05 -3.99
C PHE A 247 -16.51 12.42 -3.46
N LEU A 248 -16.56 12.09 -2.17
CA LEU A 248 -17.65 11.31 -1.55
C LEU A 248 -18.67 12.20 -0.82
N GLY A 249 -18.25 13.38 -0.37
CA GLY A 249 -19.06 14.33 0.40
C GLY A 249 -20.42 14.60 -0.23
N GLY A 250 -21.50 14.35 0.53
CA GLY A 250 -22.88 14.58 0.10
C GLY A 250 -23.47 13.54 -0.86
N LYS A 251 -22.62 12.76 -1.55
CA LYS A 251 -23.02 11.72 -2.52
C LYS A 251 -23.30 10.37 -1.89
N VAL A 252 -22.74 10.10 -0.71
CA VAL A 252 -22.86 8.83 0.02
C VAL A 252 -23.21 9.08 1.48
N ASP A 253 -24.04 8.21 2.04
CA ASP A 253 -24.41 8.19 3.47
C ASP A 253 -24.19 6.83 4.15
N MET A 254 -23.87 5.79 3.37
CA MET A 254 -23.62 4.44 3.85
C MET A 254 -22.31 3.89 3.28
N ALA A 255 -21.45 3.40 4.16
CA ALA A 255 -20.22 2.69 3.80
C ALA A 255 -20.09 1.38 4.60
N MET A 256 -19.50 0.37 3.99
CA MET A 256 -19.18 -0.91 4.63
C MET A 256 -17.75 -1.31 4.30
N ILE A 257 -17.05 -1.86 5.29
CA ILE A 257 -15.71 -2.40 5.14
C ILE A 257 -15.80 -3.92 5.27
N VAL A 258 -15.42 -4.61 4.20
CA VAL A 258 -15.48 -6.07 4.06
C VAL A 258 -14.08 -6.64 4.15
N GLY A 259 -13.77 -7.13 5.35
CA GLY A 259 -12.53 -7.78 5.69
C GLY A 259 -11.48 -6.84 6.25
N PRO A 260 -10.41 -7.41 6.84
CA PRO A 260 -9.41 -6.61 7.50
C PRO A 260 -8.50 -5.96 6.44
N ALA A 261 -8.12 -4.70 6.65
CA ALA A 261 -7.26 -3.95 5.73
C ALA A 261 -5.76 -4.32 5.86
N LEU A 262 -5.46 -5.56 6.26
CA LEU A 262 -4.09 -5.97 6.55
C LEU A 262 -3.27 -6.01 5.24
N PRO A 263 -1.97 -5.66 5.32
CA PRO A 263 -1.02 -5.95 4.25
C PRO A 263 -1.05 -7.43 3.85
N GLU A 264 -0.76 -7.68 2.58
CA GLU A 264 -0.60 -9.03 2.06
C GLU A 264 0.59 -9.73 2.72
N VAL A 265 0.45 -11.04 2.98
CA VAL A 265 1.56 -11.86 3.47
C VAL A 265 2.48 -12.18 2.30
N ASN A 266 3.65 -11.54 2.27
CA ASN A 266 4.68 -11.76 1.25
C ASN A 266 6.09 -11.74 1.87
N THR A 267 7.12 -11.94 1.04
CA THR A 267 8.52 -11.95 1.48
C THR A 267 8.93 -10.64 2.13
N LEU A 268 8.47 -9.50 1.62
CA LEU A 268 8.72 -8.19 2.19
C LEU A 268 8.13 -8.04 3.60
N GLN A 269 6.86 -8.43 3.83
CA GLN A 269 6.29 -8.36 5.17
C GLN A 269 6.96 -9.33 6.13
N LYS A 270 7.42 -10.49 5.64
CA LYS A 270 8.25 -11.40 6.43
C LYS A 270 9.57 -10.74 6.82
N ALA A 271 10.26 -10.09 5.89
CA ALA A 271 11.49 -9.35 6.17
C ALA A 271 11.28 -8.21 7.18
N LYS A 272 10.14 -7.49 7.12
CA LYS A 272 9.76 -6.49 8.14
C LYS A 272 9.54 -7.08 9.53
N MET A 273 8.87 -8.25 9.59
CA MET A 273 8.70 -8.99 10.85
C MET A 273 10.05 -9.43 11.42
N ASP A 274 10.94 -9.95 10.58
CA ASP A 274 12.26 -10.44 10.98
C ASP A 274 13.17 -9.28 11.41
N ALA A 275 13.08 -8.12 10.76
CA ALA A 275 13.81 -6.90 11.14
C ALA A 275 13.39 -6.35 12.51
N CYS A 276 12.20 -6.69 13.00
CA CYS A 276 11.76 -6.37 14.36
C CYS A 276 12.39 -7.29 15.44
N SER A 277 13.45 -8.05 15.11
CA SER A 277 14.14 -8.93 16.07
C SER A 277 14.51 -8.20 17.36
N GLY A 278 13.95 -8.63 18.50
CA GLY A 278 14.16 -8.00 19.80
C GLY A 278 12.90 -7.48 20.48
N ILE A 279 11.77 -7.40 19.77
CA ILE A 279 10.45 -7.19 20.37
C ILE A 279 9.61 -8.46 20.30
N ASP A 280 8.57 -8.54 21.14
CA ASP A 280 7.64 -9.66 21.12
C ASP A 280 6.97 -9.83 19.74
N ARG A 281 6.68 -11.08 19.37
CA ARG A 281 6.10 -11.40 18.06
C ARG A 281 4.75 -10.74 17.84
N GLU A 282 3.95 -10.56 18.88
CA GLU A 282 2.66 -9.87 18.81
C GLU A 282 2.85 -8.37 18.50
N GLU A 283 3.85 -7.73 19.10
CA GLU A 283 4.19 -6.33 18.82
C GLU A 283 4.75 -6.16 17.39
N ALA A 284 5.59 -7.09 16.94
CA ALA A 284 6.06 -7.10 15.54
C ALA A 284 4.89 -7.24 14.56
N PHE A 285 3.93 -8.13 14.84
CA PHE A 285 2.71 -8.28 14.05
C PHE A 285 1.85 -6.99 14.09
N ARG A 286 1.73 -6.38 15.27
CA ARG A 286 1.01 -5.12 15.44
C ARG A 286 1.58 -4.01 14.57
N ARG A 287 2.91 -3.85 14.55
CA ARG A 287 3.61 -2.84 13.73
C ARG A 287 3.53 -3.12 12.23
N THR A 288 3.72 -4.38 11.84
CA THR A 288 3.83 -4.76 10.43
C THR A 288 2.46 -4.89 9.75
N TYR A 289 1.44 -5.36 10.46
CA TYR A 289 0.13 -5.66 9.89
C TYR A 289 -1.01 -4.84 10.48
N LEU A 290 -1.16 -4.81 11.82
CA LEU A 290 -2.35 -4.25 12.45
C LEU A 290 -2.44 -2.72 12.31
N ILE A 291 -1.37 -2.00 12.65
CA ILE A 291 -1.34 -0.53 12.58
C ILE A 291 -1.51 -0.02 11.14
N PRO A 292 -0.79 -0.56 10.13
CA PRO A 292 -1.07 -0.22 8.73
C PRO A 292 -2.51 -0.51 8.32
N GLY A 293 -3.08 -1.63 8.77
CA GLY A 293 -4.48 -1.95 8.51
C GLY A 293 -5.46 -0.97 9.16
N MET A 294 -5.26 -0.61 10.43
CA MET A 294 -6.10 0.38 11.11
C MET A 294 -6.00 1.76 10.45
N ARG A 295 -4.80 2.16 10.00
CA ARG A 295 -4.63 3.42 9.26
C ARG A 295 -5.44 3.44 7.96
N LYS A 296 -5.43 2.34 7.19
CA LYS A 296 -6.26 2.20 5.98
C LYS A 296 -7.77 2.22 6.23
N VAL A 297 -8.22 1.82 7.42
CA VAL A 297 -9.63 1.87 7.82
C VAL A 297 -10.03 3.26 8.32
N ASN A 298 -9.08 3.99 8.90
CA ASN A 298 -9.29 5.35 9.39
C ASN A 298 -9.28 6.41 8.28
N GLN A 299 -8.60 6.11 7.16
CA GLN A 299 -8.68 6.85 5.90
C GLN A 299 -10.07 6.61 5.29
#